data_AF-A0AAN7DQI4-F1
#
_entry.id   AF-A0AAN7DQI4-F1
#
_cell.length_a   1.000
_cell.length_b   1.000
_cell.length_c   1.000
_cell.angle_alpha   90.00
_cell.angle_beta   90.00
_cell.angle_gamma   90.00
#
_symmetry.space_group_name_H-M   'P 1'
#
loop_
_entity.id
_entity.type
_entity.pdbx_description
1 polymer ?
#
loop_
_entity_poly.entity_id
_entity_poly.type
_entity_poly.pdbx_seq_one_letter_code
_entity_poly.pdbx_strand_id
1 'polypeptide(L)'
;MSFADENNAYDCLLMNAFESYSQQSPSGIRAATSTVRHFVWNMTEYKLVSDVRQLVKSFPKGRQGNTLDLASMVLERLSSVFVSKVCTFPSFQCERKVSCSMEKAHAYAKDDFFSFIYMLPTNIINEMRDCHGFFNEAALDAKFNDLFREKVLEEHQKGRCNAPRCDGVSTSFRSLPQDNQFPKLMFVQDGANFVLGRTAGNNVYMPTYIHVSQTVKYKLHGRIYSTSFDGVHFYTRCYKTIGGIVYLVDIDNWQQQQMKVLTSDLDVAERLLKDISKTVYACYKRV
;
A
#
# COMPACT_ATOMS: atom_id res chain seq x y z
N MET A 1 36.63 -5.37 13.94
CA MET A 1 35.89 -6.33 13.11
C MET A 1 34.53 -5.72 12.80
N SER A 2 34.35 -5.21 11.59
CA SER A 2 33.10 -4.59 11.13
C SER A 2 32.16 -5.66 10.59
N PHE A 3 31.05 -5.91 11.26
CA PHE A 3 29.96 -6.79 10.82
C PHE A 3 28.96 -6.00 9.96
N ALA A 4 29.33 -5.68 8.73
CA ALA A 4 28.39 -5.09 7.76
C ALA A 4 28.56 -5.75 6.38
N ASP A 5 27.42 -6.07 5.76
CA ASP A 5 27.22 -6.56 4.38
C ASP A 5 27.44 -8.05 4.08
N GLU A 6 26.73 -8.93 4.78
CA GLU A 6 26.32 -10.22 4.21
C GLU A 6 24.81 -10.20 3.91
N ASN A 7 24.46 -10.43 2.64
CA ASN A 7 23.12 -10.30 2.07
C ASN A 7 22.02 -10.93 2.93
N ASN A 8 20.96 -10.17 3.23
CA ASN A 8 19.76 -10.71 3.87
C ASN A 8 19.19 -11.83 2.98
N ALA A 9 19.06 -13.04 3.53
CA ALA A 9 18.57 -14.21 2.80
C ALA A 9 17.19 -13.99 2.16
N TYR A 10 16.35 -13.15 2.77
CA TYR A 10 15.07 -12.73 2.22
C TYR A 10 15.23 -11.88 0.95
N ASP A 11 16.21 -10.96 0.91
CA ASP A 11 16.49 -10.14 -0.27
C ASP A 11 16.92 -11.00 -1.46
N CYS A 12 17.83 -11.95 -1.23
CA CYS A 12 18.32 -12.88 -2.26
C CYS A 12 17.18 -13.73 -2.84
N LEU A 13 16.33 -14.28 -1.97
CA LEU A 13 15.19 -15.10 -2.41
C LEU A 13 14.22 -14.28 -3.28
N LEU A 14 13.91 -13.04 -2.88
CA LEU A 14 12.97 -12.22 -3.65
C LEU A 14 13.58 -11.75 -4.98
N MET A 15 14.88 -11.41 -5.01
CA MET A 15 15.58 -11.13 -6.28
C MET A 15 15.56 -12.30 -7.24
N ASN A 16 15.91 -13.49 -6.77
CA ASN A 16 15.90 -14.69 -7.60
C ASN A 16 14.51 -14.97 -8.18
N ALA A 17 13.45 -14.68 -7.40
CA ALA A 17 12.08 -14.77 -7.89
C ALA A 17 11.78 -13.74 -8.98
N PHE A 18 12.18 -12.47 -8.80
CA PHE A 18 12.00 -11.43 -9.81
C PHE A 18 12.75 -11.73 -11.10
N GLU A 19 14.00 -12.16 -11.01
CA GLU A 19 14.82 -12.54 -12.16
C GLU A 19 14.19 -13.72 -12.90
N SER A 20 13.76 -14.75 -12.18
CA SER A 20 13.07 -15.91 -12.78
C SER A 20 11.76 -15.49 -13.47
N TYR A 21 10.99 -14.60 -12.86
CA TYR A 21 9.75 -14.09 -13.45
C TYR A 21 10.03 -13.23 -14.69
N SER A 22 11.13 -12.45 -14.69
CA SER A 22 11.49 -11.56 -15.79
C SER A 22 11.76 -12.29 -17.11
N GLN A 23 12.13 -13.58 -17.05
CA GLN A 23 12.34 -14.44 -18.21
C GLN A 23 11.05 -14.71 -19.00
N GLN A 24 9.87 -14.52 -18.39
CA GLN A 24 8.55 -14.72 -19.02
C GLN A 24 8.36 -16.12 -19.64
N SER A 25 9.14 -17.11 -19.22
CA SER A 25 8.98 -18.51 -19.60
C SER A 25 8.07 -19.23 -18.60
N PRO A 26 7.32 -20.27 -19.01
CA PRO A 26 6.50 -21.05 -18.07
C PRO A 26 7.33 -21.64 -16.91
N SER A 27 8.58 -22.04 -17.16
CA SER A 27 9.52 -22.52 -16.13
C SER A 27 9.96 -21.41 -15.19
N GLY A 28 10.30 -20.23 -15.71
CA GLY A 28 10.68 -19.05 -14.92
C GLY A 28 9.53 -18.57 -14.01
N ILE A 29 8.30 -18.54 -14.52
CA ILE A 29 7.09 -18.19 -13.75
C ILE A 29 6.84 -19.21 -12.63
N ARG A 30 6.99 -20.52 -12.91
CA ARG A 30 6.89 -21.57 -11.89
C ARG A 30 7.96 -21.43 -10.82
N ALA A 31 9.21 -21.21 -11.23
CA ALA A 31 10.33 -21.01 -10.31
C ALA A 31 10.09 -19.79 -9.42
N ALA A 32 9.75 -18.64 -9.99
CA ALA A 32 9.42 -17.43 -9.27
C ALA A 32 8.30 -17.64 -8.24
N THR A 33 7.19 -18.25 -8.68
CA THR A 33 6.03 -18.51 -7.81
C THR A 33 6.40 -19.45 -6.66
N SER A 34 7.20 -20.48 -6.92
CA SER A 34 7.68 -21.41 -5.90
C SER A 34 8.57 -20.70 -4.88
N THR A 35 9.51 -19.88 -5.35
CA THR A 35 10.41 -19.10 -4.50
C THR A 35 9.66 -18.12 -3.61
N VAL A 36 8.68 -17.37 -4.14
CA VAL A 36 7.85 -16.46 -3.34
C VAL A 36 7.01 -17.22 -2.31
N ARG A 37 6.44 -18.37 -2.67
CA ARG A 37 5.69 -19.20 -1.71
C ARG A 37 6.60 -19.72 -0.60
N HIS A 38 7.81 -20.17 -0.94
CA HIS A 38 8.80 -20.63 0.02
C HIS A 38 9.24 -19.51 0.96
N PHE A 39 9.46 -18.30 0.42
CA PHE A 39 9.72 -17.09 1.19
C PHE A 39 8.60 -16.86 2.22
N VAL A 40 7.34 -16.79 1.75
CA VAL A 40 6.20 -16.44 2.62
C VAL A 40 5.95 -17.50 3.71
N TRP A 41 6.00 -18.78 3.37
CA TRP A 41 5.72 -19.88 4.32
C TRP A 41 6.83 -20.13 5.34
N ASN A 42 8.00 -19.53 5.15
CA ASN A 42 9.13 -19.65 6.07
C ASN A 42 9.43 -18.35 6.82
N MET A 43 8.65 -17.29 6.62
CA MET A 43 8.68 -16.13 7.50
C MET A 43 8.30 -16.54 8.92
N THR A 44 9.14 -16.18 9.89
CA THR A 44 8.91 -16.42 11.31
C THR A 44 8.69 -15.11 12.07
N GLU A 45 7.96 -15.16 13.17
CA GLU A 45 7.70 -14.06 14.09
C GLU A 45 7.83 -14.53 15.54
N TYR A 46 8.19 -13.61 16.44
CA TYR A 46 8.12 -13.87 17.87
C TYR A 46 6.73 -13.55 18.38
N LYS A 47 6.03 -14.55 18.93
CA LYS A 47 4.76 -14.37 19.63
C LYS A 47 4.91 -14.72 21.11
N LEU A 48 4.23 -13.95 21.96
CA LEU A 48 4.00 -14.33 23.34
C LEU A 48 2.90 -15.39 23.37
N VAL A 49 3.25 -16.60 23.76
CA VAL A 49 2.33 -17.71 23.99
C VAL A 49 2.46 -18.08 25.45
N SER A 50 1.43 -17.79 26.24
CA SER A 50 1.41 -18.03 27.70
C SER A 50 2.64 -17.42 28.41
N ASP A 51 2.88 -16.12 28.18
CA ASP A 51 4.01 -15.34 28.73
C ASP A 51 5.41 -15.79 28.33
N VAL A 52 5.53 -16.78 27.43
CA VAL A 52 6.81 -17.21 26.84
C VAL A 52 6.91 -16.69 25.41
N ARG A 53 8.04 -16.05 25.10
CA ARG A 53 8.34 -15.57 23.75
C ARG A 53 8.80 -16.75 22.89
N GLN A 54 7.97 -17.17 21.94
CA GLN A 54 8.25 -18.29 21.04
C GLN A 54 8.38 -17.82 19.59
N LEU A 55 9.29 -18.45 18.84
CA LEU A 55 9.41 -18.24 17.40
C LEU A 55 8.42 -19.14 16.67
N VAL A 56 7.48 -18.55 15.93
CA VAL A 56 6.43 -19.28 15.20
C VAL A 56 6.40 -18.83 13.74
N LYS A 57 5.76 -19.61 12.85
CA LYS A 57 5.55 -19.20 11.46
C LYS A 57 4.55 -18.04 11.39
N SER A 58 4.91 -16.95 10.75
CA SER A 58 4.05 -15.78 10.54
C SER A 58 2.82 -16.12 9.69
N PHE A 59 3.00 -16.98 8.67
CA PHE A 59 1.95 -17.41 7.76
C PHE A 59 1.94 -18.94 7.61
N PRO A 60 1.30 -19.68 8.55
CA PRO A 60 1.13 -21.12 8.39
C PRO A 60 0.28 -21.43 7.14
N LYS A 61 0.60 -22.55 6.48
CA LYS A 61 -0.11 -23.01 5.28
C LYS A 61 -1.62 -23.12 5.58
N GLY A 62 -2.44 -22.47 4.74
CA GLY A 62 -3.91 -22.45 4.90
C GLY A 62 -4.47 -21.29 5.72
N ARG A 63 -3.63 -20.40 6.26
CA ARG A 63 -4.11 -19.17 6.91
C ARG A 63 -4.67 -18.21 5.86
N GLN A 64 -5.94 -17.84 6.02
CA GLN A 64 -6.49 -16.63 5.40
C GLN A 64 -5.92 -15.42 6.14
N GLY A 65 -5.48 -14.40 5.40
CA GLY A 65 -4.92 -13.19 6.01
C GLY A 65 -5.13 -11.98 5.12
N ASN A 66 -5.07 -10.80 5.73
CA ASN A 66 -5.20 -9.53 5.02
C ASN A 66 -3.96 -9.32 4.15
N THR A 67 -4.16 -8.93 2.88
CA THR A 67 -3.06 -8.62 1.96
C THR A 67 -2.19 -7.47 2.48
N LEU A 68 -2.76 -6.55 3.26
CA LEU A 68 -2.02 -5.48 3.95
C LEU A 68 -1.02 -6.07 4.95
N ASP A 69 -1.50 -6.93 5.86
CA ASP A 69 -0.64 -7.56 6.86
C ASP A 69 0.47 -8.39 6.22
N LEU A 70 0.14 -9.11 5.14
CA LEU A 70 1.13 -9.87 4.38
C LEU A 70 2.17 -8.95 3.73
N ALA A 71 1.75 -7.86 3.08
CA ALA A 71 2.66 -6.90 2.47
C ALA A 71 3.56 -6.24 3.51
N SER A 72 3.00 -5.83 4.66
CA SER A 72 3.75 -5.26 5.77
C SER A 72 4.79 -6.23 6.32
N MET A 73 4.39 -7.48 6.59
CA MET A 73 5.33 -8.50 7.06
C MET A 73 6.43 -8.80 6.05
N VAL A 74 6.11 -8.87 4.75
CA VAL A 74 7.13 -9.08 3.71
C VAL A 74 8.14 -7.93 3.72
N LEU A 75 7.66 -6.68 3.76
CA LEU A 75 8.50 -5.49 3.69
C LEU A 75 9.37 -5.32 4.96
N GLU A 76 8.84 -5.64 6.14
CA GLU A 76 9.60 -5.64 7.40
C GLU A 76 10.74 -6.69 7.44
N ARG A 77 10.70 -7.70 6.56
CA ARG A 77 11.71 -8.77 6.51
C ARG A 77 12.83 -8.49 5.50
N LEU A 78 12.64 -7.52 4.62
CA LEU A 78 13.64 -7.11 3.64
C LEU A 78 14.64 -6.13 4.28
N SER A 79 15.89 -6.11 3.80
CA SER A 79 16.84 -5.10 4.27
C SER A 79 16.42 -3.70 3.82
N SER A 80 16.79 -2.67 4.59
CA SER A 80 16.56 -1.28 4.21
C SER A 80 17.18 -0.92 2.85
N VAL A 81 18.35 -1.49 2.54
CA VAL A 81 19.03 -1.35 1.24
C VAL A 81 18.17 -1.94 0.12
N PHE A 82 17.60 -3.11 0.33
CA PHE A 82 16.78 -3.77 -0.67
C PHE A 82 15.42 -3.10 -0.86
N VAL A 83 14.75 -2.73 0.23
CA VAL A 83 13.52 -1.94 0.21
C VAL A 83 13.73 -0.63 -0.54
N SER A 84 14.84 0.07 -0.30
CA SER A 84 15.16 1.31 -1.02
C SER A 84 15.41 1.10 -2.52
N LYS A 85 15.95 -0.05 -2.93
CA LYS A 85 16.21 -0.40 -4.35
C LYS A 85 14.96 -0.87 -5.09
N VAL A 86 14.24 -1.84 -4.54
CA VAL A 86 13.06 -2.46 -5.16
C VAL A 86 11.86 -1.54 -5.09
N CYS A 87 11.66 -0.92 -3.94
CA CYS A 87 10.45 -0.15 -3.71
C CYS A 87 10.67 1.37 -3.80
N THR A 88 11.92 1.84 -3.87
CA THR A 88 12.23 3.28 -3.91
C THR A 88 11.52 4.06 -2.81
N PHE A 89 11.45 3.45 -1.62
CA PHE A 89 10.88 4.03 -0.41
C PHE A 89 12.01 4.63 0.43
N PRO A 90 12.03 5.95 0.69
CA PRO A 90 12.60 6.42 1.93
C PRO A 90 11.79 5.81 3.07
N SER A 91 12.44 5.37 4.15
CA SER A 91 11.75 5.21 5.43
C SER A 91 11.03 6.52 5.74
N PHE A 92 9.71 6.50 5.77
CA PHE A 92 8.91 7.70 5.99
C PHE A 92 8.83 7.98 7.48
N GLN A 93 9.55 8.99 7.93
CA GLN A 93 9.47 9.46 9.32
C GLN A 93 8.30 10.43 9.44
N CYS A 94 7.37 10.12 10.34
CA CYS A 94 6.30 11.04 10.69
C CYS A 94 6.55 11.68 12.04
N GLU A 95 6.32 12.99 12.11
CA GLU A 95 6.26 13.68 13.39
C GLU A 95 4.82 13.75 13.87
N ARG A 96 4.55 13.16 15.04
CA ARG A 96 3.26 13.24 15.70
C ARG A 96 3.26 14.43 16.65
N LYS A 97 2.54 15.48 16.28
CA LYS A 97 2.27 16.61 17.18
C LYS A 97 1.10 16.29 18.10
N VAL A 98 1.27 16.47 19.40
CA VAL A 98 0.19 16.43 20.40
C VAL A 98 0.10 17.80 21.04
N SER A 99 -1.05 18.46 20.90
CA SER A 99 -1.32 19.77 21.51
C SER A 99 -2.42 19.66 22.56
N CYS A 100 -2.13 20.11 23.78
CA CYS A 100 -3.15 20.37 24.79
C CYS A 100 -3.67 21.81 24.63
N SER A 101 -4.98 22.02 24.75
CA SER A 101 -5.59 23.37 24.64
C SER A 101 -5.33 24.25 25.87
N MET A 102 -5.00 23.64 27.02
CA MET A 102 -4.85 24.31 28.32
C MET A 102 -3.39 24.59 28.70
N GLU A 103 -2.46 23.79 28.21
CA GLU A 103 -1.02 24.02 28.41
C GLU A 103 -0.42 24.49 27.10
N LYS A 104 0.41 25.54 27.11
CA LYS A 104 1.31 25.88 25.99
C LYS A 104 2.34 24.77 25.69
N ALA A 105 2.18 23.58 26.27
CA ALA A 105 3.02 22.43 26.07
C ALA A 105 2.61 21.71 24.77
N HIS A 106 3.50 21.77 23.79
CA HIS A 106 3.48 20.88 22.65
C HIS A 106 4.37 19.69 22.97
N ALA A 107 3.79 18.50 23.01
CA ALA A 107 4.57 17.27 23.01
C ALA A 107 4.71 16.80 21.56
N TYR A 108 5.95 16.54 21.14
CA TYR A 108 6.25 15.93 19.85
C TYR A 108 6.70 14.50 20.11
N ALA A 109 5.92 13.53 19.63
CA ALA A 109 6.36 12.14 19.56
C ALA A 109 6.83 11.90 18.12
N LYS A 110 8.05 11.38 17.96
CA LYS A 110 8.47 10.83 16.68
C LYS A 110 8.05 9.37 16.66
N ASP A 111 7.04 9.05 15.86
CA ASP A 111 6.65 7.67 15.60
C ASP A 111 7.26 7.30 14.23
N ASP A 112 8.21 6.36 14.24
CA ASP A 112 9.11 6.09 13.09
C ASP A 112 8.47 5.35 11.90
N PHE A 113 7.16 5.04 11.94
CA PHE A 113 6.56 4.16 10.94
C PHE A 113 5.17 4.62 10.52
N PHE A 114 5.09 5.36 9.41
CA PHE A 114 3.84 5.49 8.68
C PHE A 114 3.74 4.36 7.65
N SER A 115 2.57 3.73 7.54
CA SER A 115 2.33 2.66 6.58
C SER A 115 2.41 3.18 5.14
N PHE A 116 3.22 2.55 4.31
CA PHE A 116 3.32 2.79 2.86
C PHE A 116 2.06 2.33 2.09
N ILE A 117 1.18 1.61 2.78
CA ILE A 117 -0.18 1.32 2.34
C ILE A 117 -1.15 2.16 3.18
N TYR A 118 -1.86 3.05 2.50
CA TYR A 118 -2.90 3.88 3.09
C TYR A 118 -4.24 3.17 2.99
N MET A 119 -4.88 2.92 4.11
CA MET A 119 -6.27 2.47 4.13
C MET A 119 -7.18 3.69 4.07
N LEU A 120 -8.08 3.75 3.08
CA LEU A 120 -9.07 4.83 3.07
C LEU A 120 -9.99 4.70 4.29
N PRO A 121 -10.15 5.75 5.10
CA PRO A 121 -11.10 5.70 6.19
C PRO A 121 -12.54 5.60 5.64
N THR A 122 -13.42 4.95 6.39
CA THR A 122 -14.79 4.59 5.95
C THR A 122 -15.61 5.80 5.50
N ASN A 123 -15.36 6.99 6.06
CA ASN A 123 -16.04 8.22 5.66
C ASN A 123 -15.66 8.67 4.24
N ILE A 124 -14.37 8.63 3.86
CA ILE A 124 -13.94 8.90 2.47
C ILE A 124 -14.62 7.92 1.53
N ILE A 125 -14.62 6.63 1.88
CA ILE A 125 -15.26 5.56 1.10
C ILE A 125 -16.74 5.88 0.86
N ASN A 126 -17.49 6.23 1.91
CA ASN A 126 -18.91 6.53 1.80
C ASN A 126 -19.15 7.79 0.94
N GLU A 127 -18.42 8.87 1.20
CA GLU A 127 -18.59 10.13 0.45
C GLU A 127 -18.27 9.98 -1.04
N MET A 128 -17.19 9.29 -1.38
CA MET A 128 -16.80 9.09 -2.78
C MET A 128 -17.79 8.19 -3.52
N ARG A 129 -18.42 7.25 -2.83
CA ARG A 129 -19.48 6.40 -3.42
C ARG A 129 -20.73 7.19 -3.73
N ASP A 130 -21.17 8.05 -2.82
CA ASP A 130 -22.37 8.87 -3.03
C ASP A 130 -22.18 9.89 -4.17
N CYS A 131 -20.92 10.30 -4.42
CA CYS A 131 -20.59 11.29 -5.46
C CYS A 131 -20.42 10.70 -6.87
N HIS A 132 -20.12 9.40 -7.01
CA HIS A 132 -19.68 8.82 -8.29
C HIS A 132 -20.72 8.92 -9.44
N GLY A 133 -22.01 9.11 -9.12
CA GLY A 133 -23.07 9.31 -10.11
C GLY A 133 -23.29 10.76 -10.57
N PHE A 134 -22.72 11.76 -9.88
CA PHE A 134 -23.14 13.17 -10.00
C PHE A 134 -22.04 14.15 -10.42
N PHE A 135 -20.77 13.72 -10.42
CA PHE A 135 -19.62 14.60 -10.67
C PHE A 135 -18.84 14.17 -11.92
N ASN A 136 -18.26 15.16 -12.62
CA ASN A 136 -17.24 14.89 -13.62
C ASN A 136 -15.91 14.49 -12.95
N GLU A 137 -14.99 13.90 -13.73
CA GLU A 137 -13.73 13.34 -13.22
C GLU A 137 -12.89 14.38 -12.46
N ALA A 138 -12.78 15.60 -12.97
CA ALA A 138 -12.00 16.66 -12.35
C ALA A 138 -12.54 17.05 -10.96
N ALA A 139 -13.86 17.07 -10.79
CA ALA A 139 -14.50 17.35 -9.51
C ALA A 139 -14.35 16.20 -8.51
N LEU A 140 -14.39 14.94 -8.99
CA LEU A 140 -14.11 13.76 -8.17
C LEU A 140 -12.66 13.74 -7.69
N ASP A 141 -11.71 14.06 -8.57
CA ASP A 141 -10.29 14.18 -8.24
C ASP A 141 -10.08 15.24 -7.15
N ALA A 142 -10.65 16.44 -7.31
CA ALA A 142 -10.54 17.52 -6.33
C ALA A 142 -11.09 17.09 -4.97
N LYS A 143 -12.30 16.52 -4.93
CA LYS A 143 -12.95 16.07 -3.69
C LYS A 143 -12.16 14.96 -3.00
N PHE A 144 -11.66 13.97 -3.74
CA PHE A 144 -10.82 12.93 -3.16
C PHE A 144 -9.57 13.51 -2.51
N ASN A 145 -8.91 14.45 -3.19
CA ASN A 145 -7.67 15.05 -2.70
C ASN A 145 -7.87 15.87 -1.42
N ASP A 146 -8.97 16.61 -1.33
CA ASP A 146 -9.34 17.33 -0.12
C ASP A 146 -9.60 16.37 1.04
N LEU A 147 -10.40 15.32 0.81
CA LEU A 147 -10.70 14.30 1.81
C LEU A 147 -9.46 13.51 2.25
N PHE A 148 -8.60 13.13 1.31
CA PHE A 148 -7.37 12.41 1.59
C PHE A 148 -6.43 13.26 2.44
N ARG A 149 -6.27 14.56 2.12
CA ARG A 149 -5.48 15.47 2.94
C ARG A 149 -6.06 15.59 4.34
N GLU A 150 -7.34 15.92 4.47
CA GLU A 150 -7.98 16.19 5.76
C GLU A 150 -8.02 14.96 6.67
N LYS A 151 -8.37 13.79 6.13
CA LYS A 151 -8.70 12.60 6.93
C LYS A 151 -7.57 11.57 7.02
N VAL A 152 -6.56 11.65 6.15
CA VAL A 152 -5.44 10.69 6.14
C VAL A 152 -4.12 11.35 6.53
N LEU A 153 -3.89 12.59 6.10
CA LEU A 153 -2.63 13.31 6.39
C LEU A 153 -2.76 14.23 7.62
N GLU A 154 -3.91 14.88 7.79
CA GLU A 154 -4.15 15.89 8.83
C GLU A 154 -5.11 15.42 9.93
N GLU A 155 -5.29 14.11 10.13
CA GLU A 155 -6.35 13.59 11.00
C GLU A 155 -6.34 14.19 12.43
N HIS A 156 -7.34 15.00 12.77
CA HIS A 156 -7.51 15.53 14.11
C HIS A 156 -8.37 14.56 14.95
N GLN A 157 -7.80 13.81 15.91
CA GLN A 157 -8.62 13.05 16.88
C GLN A 157 -8.63 13.72 18.26
N LYS A 158 -9.76 13.65 18.97
CA LYS A 158 -9.79 14.11 20.38
C LYS A 158 -9.21 13.01 21.28
N GLY A 159 -8.26 13.37 22.14
CA GLY A 159 -7.62 12.47 23.12
C GLY A 159 -7.98 12.82 24.56
N ARG A 160 -7.52 11.97 25.51
CA ARG A 160 -7.62 12.23 26.96
C ARG A 160 -6.30 12.77 27.50
N CYS A 161 -6.34 13.82 28.31
CA CYS A 161 -5.19 14.31 29.06
C CYS A 161 -5.25 13.71 30.47
N ASN A 162 -4.12 13.26 31.00
CA ASN A 162 -4.03 12.86 32.40
C ASN A 162 -3.70 14.04 33.34
N ALA A 163 -3.61 15.26 32.82
CA ALA A 163 -3.40 16.46 33.63
C ALA A 163 -4.67 16.80 34.44
N PRO A 164 -4.55 17.16 35.74
CA PRO A 164 -5.68 17.58 36.54
C PRO A 164 -6.40 18.79 35.89
N ARG A 165 -7.74 18.71 35.73
CA ARG A 165 -8.62 19.75 35.14
C ARG A 165 -8.53 19.96 33.62
N CYS A 166 -8.07 18.99 32.86
CA CYS A 166 -8.10 19.06 31.40
C CYS A 166 -9.30 18.26 30.83
N ASP A 167 -10.40 18.96 30.50
CA ASP A 167 -11.66 18.36 30.03
C ASP A 167 -11.68 18.00 28.54
N GLY A 168 -10.55 18.14 27.84
CA GLY A 168 -10.43 17.70 26.45
C GLY A 168 -9.11 18.05 25.79
N VAL A 169 -8.37 17.04 25.34
CA VAL A 169 -7.26 17.22 24.42
C VAL A 169 -7.83 17.19 23.01
N SER A 170 -7.58 18.23 22.21
CA SER A 170 -7.61 18.08 20.76
C SER A 170 -6.26 17.53 20.33
N THR A 171 -6.14 16.21 20.17
CA THR A 171 -4.94 15.59 19.60
C THR A 171 -4.98 15.83 18.09
N SER A 172 -4.48 16.98 17.63
CA SER A 172 -4.33 17.22 16.20
C SER A 172 -3.17 16.37 15.67
N PHE A 173 -3.44 15.25 14.99
CA PHE A 173 -2.38 14.56 14.27
C PHE A 173 -2.14 15.37 13.01
N ARG A 174 -0.93 15.91 12.89
CA ARG A 174 -0.50 16.48 11.64
C ARG A 174 0.66 15.64 11.18
N SER A 175 0.39 14.66 10.33
CA SER A 175 1.45 13.99 9.60
C SER A 175 1.94 15.02 8.57
N LEU A 176 2.97 15.78 8.95
CA LEU A 176 3.73 16.62 8.04
C LEU A 176 5.07 15.93 7.76
N PRO A 177 5.09 14.84 6.99
CA PRO A 177 6.34 14.44 6.37
C PRO A 177 6.87 15.63 5.56
N GLN A 178 8.19 15.80 5.56
CA GLN A 178 8.80 16.70 4.61
C GLN A 178 8.56 16.16 3.19
N ASP A 179 8.40 17.04 2.19
CA ASP A 179 8.08 16.64 0.81
C ASP A 179 9.09 15.62 0.21
N ASN A 180 10.32 15.61 0.71
CA ASN A 180 11.39 14.68 0.33
C ASN A 180 11.27 13.28 0.97
N GLN A 181 10.43 13.11 1.98
CA GLN A 181 10.21 11.83 2.66
C GLN A 181 9.16 10.96 1.97
N PHE A 182 8.31 11.56 1.12
CA PHE A 182 7.28 10.83 0.37
C PHE A 182 7.86 9.77 -0.58
N PRO A 183 7.37 8.52 -0.50
CA PRO A 183 7.90 7.39 -1.28
C PRO A 183 7.66 7.56 -2.78
N LYS A 184 8.48 6.95 -3.64
CA LYS A 184 8.20 7.03 -5.09
C LYS A 184 6.95 6.26 -5.49
N LEU A 185 6.57 5.21 -4.75
CA LEU A 185 5.30 4.50 -4.94
C LEU A 185 4.43 4.66 -3.69
N MET A 186 3.12 4.80 -3.88
CA MET A 186 2.13 4.88 -2.80
C MET A 186 1.00 3.91 -3.09
N PHE A 187 0.67 3.06 -2.13
CA PHE A 187 -0.43 2.12 -2.26
C PHE A 187 -1.63 2.62 -1.45
N VAL A 188 -2.80 2.65 -2.08
CA VAL A 188 -4.06 2.98 -1.43
C VAL A 188 -4.96 1.76 -1.49
N GLN A 189 -5.33 1.24 -0.32
CA GLN A 189 -6.22 0.09 -0.19
C GLN A 189 -7.67 0.55 -0.34
N ASP A 190 -8.42 -0.12 -1.23
CA ASP A 190 -9.88 0.01 -1.25
C ASP A 190 -10.47 -0.82 -0.12
N GLY A 191 -10.75 -0.17 1.01
CA GLY A 191 -11.37 -0.80 2.17
C GLY A 191 -12.79 -1.33 1.90
N ALA A 192 -13.45 -0.92 0.82
CA ALA A 192 -14.81 -1.35 0.53
C ALA A 192 -14.90 -2.84 0.13
N ASN A 193 -13.82 -3.41 -0.42
CA ASN A 193 -13.78 -4.78 -0.93
C ASN A 193 -13.33 -5.84 0.12
N PHE A 194 -13.09 -5.44 1.39
CA PHE A 194 -12.62 -6.36 2.45
C PHE A 194 -13.49 -6.42 3.71
N VAL A 195 -14.58 -5.65 3.79
CA VAL A 195 -15.47 -5.69 4.96
C VAL A 195 -16.43 -6.86 4.83
N LEU A 196 -16.30 -7.84 5.74
CA LEU A 196 -17.27 -8.94 5.93
C LEU A 196 -18.70 -8.39 5.96
N GLY A 197 -19.52 -8.82 5.00
CA GLY A 197 -20.94 -8.42 4.90
C GLY A 197 -21.26 -7.36 3.83
N ARG A 198 -20.27 -6.85 3.09
CA ARG A 198 -20.53 -5.98 1.92
C ARG A 198 -20.53 -6.79 0.62
N THR A 199 -21.62 -6.70 -0.12
CA THR A 199 -21.72 -7.19 -1.49
C THR A 199 -20.72 -6.43 -2.38
N ALA A 200 -19.74 -7.17 -2.89
CA ALA A 200 -19.54 -7.32 -4.33
C ALA A 200 -20.15 -6.21 -5.21
N GLY A 201 -19.35 -5.23 -5.65
CA GLY A 201 -19.79 -4.25 -6.65
C GLY A 201 -19.82 -2.79 -6.21
N ASN A 202 -19.28 -2.49 -5.04
CA ASN A 202 -19.27 -1.15 -4.46
C ASN A 202 -17.86 -0.52 -4.46
N ASN A 203 -17.19 -0.58 -5.61
CA ASN A 203 -15.83 -0.07 -5.75
C ASN A 203 -15.81 1.45 -5.51
N VAL A 204 -14.75 1.91 -4.86
CA VAL A 204 -14.57 3.34 -4.60
C VAL A 204 -13.83 3.96 -5.78
N TYR A 205 -14.27 5.16 -6.17
CA TYR A 205 -13.50 5.96 -7.11
C TYR A 205 -12.12 6.28 -6.54
N MET A 206 -11.08 5.89 -7.27
CA MET A 206 -9.70 6.22 -6.95
C MET A 206 -9.19 7.15 -8.06
N PRO A 207 -8.68 8.34 -7.72
CA PRO A 207 -8.40 9.40 -8.67
C PRO A 207 -7.24 9.05 -9.60
N THR A 208 -7.13 9.75 -10.72
CA THR A 208 -5.96 9.63 -11.59
C THR A 208 -4.72 10.24 -10.93
N TYR A 209 -4.90 11.34 -10.21
CA TYR A 209 -3.85 12.06 -9.51
C TYR A 209 -4.15 12.24 -8.03
N ILE A 210 -3.14 12.01 -7.19
CA ILE A 210 -3.16 12.38 -5.77
C ILE A 210 -2.17 13.51 -5.54
N HIS A 211 -2.67 14.62 -5.00
CA HIS A 211 -1.99 15.86 -4.67
C HIS A 211 -1.79 15.95 -3.16
N VAL A 212 -0.68 15.39 -2.70
CA VAL A 212 -0.34 15.41 -1.27
C VAL A 212 0.06 16.82 -0.85
N SER A 213 0.93 17.46 -1.63
CA SER A 213 1.35 18.85 -1.42
C SER A 213 1.49 19.58 -2.76
N GLN A 214 1.96 20.83 -2.73
CA GLN A 214 2.27 21.57 -3.96
C GLN A 214 3.37 20.90 -4.79
N THR A 215 4.33 20.22 -4.13
CA THR A 215 5.50 19.61 -4.77
C THR A 215 5.43 18.08 -4.84
N VAL A 216 4.50 17.46 -4.10
CA VAL A 216 4.32 16.01 -4.06
C VAL A 216 3.02 15.65 -4.76
N LYS A 217 3.19 15.13 -5.97
CA LYS A 217 2.10 14.63 -6.82
C LYS A 217 2.34 13.18 -7.19
N TYR A 218 1.26 12.44 -7.31
CA TYR A 218 1.26 11.02 -7.61
C TYR A 218 0.30 10.75 -8.76
N LYS A 219 0.74 9.98 -9.76
CA LYS A 219 -0.11 9.51 -10.87
C LYS A 219 -0.42 8.02 -10.69
N LEU A 220 -1.65 7.62 -10.97
CA LEU A 220 -2.07 6.22 -10.96
C LEU A 220 -1.17 5.39 -11.89
N HIS A 221 -0.51 4.38 -11.33
CA HIS A 221 0.51 3.57 -12.00
C HIS A 221 0.06 2.12 -12.20
N GLY A 222 -0.76 1.60 -11.30
CA GLY A 222 -1.27 0.24 -11.39
C GLY A 222 -2.42 -0.01 -10.43
N ARG A 223 -3.07 -1.15 -10.58
CA ARG A 223 -4.11 -1.66 -9.69
C ARG A 223 -3.92 -3.15 -9.46
N ILE A 224 -4.23 -3.59 -8.24
CA ILE A 224 -4.39 -5.00 -7.89
C ILE A 224 -5.88 -5.26 -7.82
N TYR A 225 -6.33 -6.30 -8.50
CA TYR A 225 -7.72 -6.73 -8.53
C TYR A 225 -7.88 -8.08 -7.88
N SER A 226 -9.06 -8.37 -7.34
CA SER A 226 -9.43 -9.72 -6.97
C SER A 226 -10.49 -10.26 -7.92
N THR A 227 -10.33 -11.49 -8.38
CA THR A 227 -11.32 -12.12 -9.28
C THR A 227 -12.51 -12.68 -8.50
N SER A 228 -12.38 -12.86 -7.19
CA SER A 228 -13.37 -13.49 -6.31
C SER A 228 -13.60 -12.68 -5.02
N PHE A 229 -14.82 -12.71 -4.48
CA PHE A 229 -15.19 -11.92 -3.29
C PHE A 229 -14.54 -12.41 -1.99
N ASP A 230 -14.10 -13.67 -1.99
CA ASP A 230 -13.34 -14.29 -0.91
C ASP A 230 -11.82 -13.98 -0.99
N GLY A 231 -11.38 -13.18 -1.97
CA GLY A 231 -9.98 -12.74 -2.06
C GLY A 231 -9.00 -13.87 -2.37
N VAL A 232 -9.46 -14.92 -3.07
CA VAL A 232 -8.65 -16.13 -3.30
C VAL A 232 -7.69 -15.97 -4.48
N HIS A 233 -8.05 -15.14 -5.46
CA HIS A 233 -7.19 -14.89 -6.63
C HIS A 233 -7.06 -13.39 -6.90
N PHE A 234 -5.82 -12.96 -7.10
CA PHE A 234 -5.45 -11.59 -7.44
C PHE A 234 -4.68 -11.54 -8.76
N TYR A 235 -4.93 -10.50 -9.54
CA TYR A 235 -4.10 -10.13 -10.69
C TYR A 235 -3.78 -8.63 -10.63
N THR A 236 -2.69 -8.23 -11.28
CA THR A 236 -2.24 -6.83 -11.30
C THR A 236 -2.29 -6.28 -12.70
N ARG A 237 -2.83 -5.07 -12.88
CA ARG A 237 -2.70 -4.29 -14.11
C ARG A 237 -1.80 -3.10 -13.83
N CYS A 238 -0.71 -2.91 -14.56
CA CYS A 238 0.20 -1.79 -14.32
C CYS A 238 0.94 -1.36 -15.57
N TYR A 239 1.52 -0.16 -15.52
CA TYR A 239 2.44 0.29 -16.56
C TYR A 239 3.80 -0.39 -16.41
N LYS A 240 4.33 -0.91 -17.51
CA LYS A 240 5.67 -1.50 -17.57
C LYS A 240 6.40 -1.05 -18.83
N THR A 241 7.67 -0.67 -18.67
CA THR A 241 8.55 -0.38 -19.80
C THR A 241 9.20 -1.67 -20.31
N ILE A 242 9.04 -1.96 -21.59
CA ILE A 242 9.64 -3.13 -22.27
C ILE A 242 10.32 -2.60 -23.53
N GLY A 243 11.64 -2.82 -23.66
CA GLY A 243 12.40 -2.33 -24.82
C GLY A 243 12.34 -0.81 -25.02
N GLY A 244 12.18 -0.03 -23.95
CA GLY A 244 12.04 1.43 -24.01
C GLY A 244 10.62 1.95 -24.27
N ILE A 245 9.66 1.07 -24.55
CA ILE A 245 8.25 1.43 -24.80
C ILE A 245 7.44 1.16 -23.53
N VAL A 246 6.55 2.08 -23.15
CA VAL A 246 5.64 1.91 -22.02
C VAL A 246 4.38 1.17 -22.48
N TYR A 247 4.07 0.08 -21.80
CA TYR A 247 2.87 -0.73 -22.02
C TYR A 247 2.01 -0.77 -20.77
N LEU A 248 0.71 -0.96 -20.96
CA LEU A 248 -0.15 -1.49 -19.92
C LEU A 248 -0.12 -3.02 -20.00
N VAL A 249 0.14 -3.67 -18.88
CA VAL A 249 0.24 -5.13 -18.79
C VAL A 249 -0.65 -5.69 -17.71
N ASP A 250 -1.20 -6.88 -17.95
CA ASP A 250 -1.78 -7.74 -16.91
C ASP A 250 -0.75 -8.77 -16.48
N ILE A 251 -0.56 -8.87 -15.16
CA ILE A 251 0.30 -9.80 -14.46
C ILE A 251 -0.63 -10.68 -13.63
N ASP A 252 -0.89 -11.89 -14.14
CA ASP A 252 -1.68 -12.90 -13.46
C ASP A 252 -0.81 -14.14 -13.23
N ASN A 253 -0.71 -14.57 -11.97
CA ASN A 253 0.04 -15.76 -11.60
C ASN A 253 -0.86 -17.00 -11.51
N TRP A 254 -2.16 -16.86 -11.78
CA TRP A 254 -3.08 -17.99 -11.90
C TRP A 254 -2.74 -18.83 -13.13
N GLN A 255 -2.73 -20.15 -12.95
CA GLN A 255 -2.42 -21.10 -14.01
C GLN A 255 -1.08 -20.87 -14.74
N GLN A 256 -0.10 -20.23 -14.10
CA GLN A 256 1.22 -19.96 -14.68
C GLN A 256 1.14 -19.10 -15.96
N GLN A 257 0.17 -18.19 -16.03
CA GLN A 257 0.01 -17.30 -17.17
C GLN A 257 1.21 -16.34 -17.30
N GLN A 258 1.60 -16.11 -18.55
CA GLN A 258 2.60 -15.09 -18.89
C GLN A 258 2.00 -13.69 -18.73
N MET A 259 2.87 -12.70 -18.56
CA MET A 259 2.46 -11.30 -18.62
C MET A 259 1.79 -11.01 -19.96
N LYS A 260 0.58 -10.46 -19.89
CA LYS A 260 -0.19 -10.10 -21.08
C LYS A 260 -0.06 -8.61 -21.34
N VAL A 261 0.52 -8.24 -22.49
CA VAL A 261 0.48 -6.85 -22.97
C VAL A 261 -0.94 -6.53 -23.42
N LEU A 262 -1.54 -5.48 -22.85
CA LEU A 262 -2.88 -5.03 -23.22
C LEU A 262 -2.83 -3.98 -24.34
N THR A 263 -1.97 -2.98 -24.18
CA THR A 263 -1.83 -1.88 -25.14
C THR A 263 -0.54 -1.09 -24.88
N SER A 264 -0.01 -0.44 -25.91
CA SER A 264 1.01 0.62 -25.82
C SER A 264 0.45 2.03 -26.02
N ASP A 265 -0.83 2.14 -26.41
CA ASP A 265 -1.53 3.41 -26.53
C ASP A 265 -1.86 3.91 -25.11
N LEU A 266 -1.31 5.09 -24.74
CA LEU A 266 -1.43 5.64 -23.40
C LEU A 266 -2.86 6.11 -23.07
N ASP A 267 -3.63 6.56 -24.06
CA ASP A 267 -5.02 6.99 -23.86
C ASP A 267 -5.95 5.80 -23.66
N VAL A 268 -5.71 4.72 -24.40
CA VAL A 268 -6.37 3.42 -24.15
C VAL A 268 -5.95 2.87 -22.80
N ALA A 269 -4.65 2.93 -22.48
CA ALA A 269 -4.12 2.41 -21.23
C ALA A 269 -4.73 3.11 -20.01
N GLU A 270 -4.80 4.45 -20.05
CA GLU A 270 -5.37 5.24 -18.97
C GLU A 270 -6.85 4.91 -18.74
N ARG A 271 -7.63 4.73 -19.81
CA ARG A 271 -9.03 4.28 -19.71
C ARG A 271 -9.17 2.89 -19.08
N LEU A 272 -8.33 1.94 -19.49
CA LEU A 272 -8.35 0.57 -18.95
C LEU A 272 -7.90 0.49 -17.48
N LEU A 273 -7.03 1.39 -17.05
CA LEU A 273 -6.55 1.47 -15.67
C LEU A 273 -7.52 2.22 -14.74
N LYS A 274 -8.40 3.06 -15.30
CA LYS A 274 -9.48 3.73 -14.57
C LYS A 274 -10.63 2.79 -14.19
N ASP A 275 -10.71 1.59 -14.78
CA ASP A 275 -11.70 0.60 -14.36
C ASP A 275 -11.50 0.24 -12.88
N ILE A 276 -12.52 0.57 -12.08
CA ILE A 276 -12.51 0.36 -10.63
C ILE A 276 -12.99 -1.04 -10.24
N SER A 277 -13.52 -1.82 -11.20
CA SER A 277 -14.18 -3.10 -10.95
C SER A 277 -13.28 -4.09 -10.22
N LYS A 278 -13.66 -4.45 -8.99
CA LYS A 278 -12.94 -5.42 -8.14
C LYS A 278 -11.53 -4.97 -7.76
N THR A 279 -11.26 -3.66 -7.75
CA THR A 279 -9.97 -3.12 -7.31
C THR A 279 -9.79 -3.33 -5.81
N VAL A 280 -8.63 -3.80 -5.43
CA VAL A 280 -8.22 -4.10 -4.06
C VAL A 280 -7.22 -3.05 -3.58
N TYR A 281 -6.26 -2.73 -4.44
CA TYR A 281 -5.26 -1.68 -4.22
C TYR A 281 -5.12 -0.84 -5.47
N ALA A 282 -4.99 0.47 -5.30
CA ALA A 282 -4.46 1.37 -6.29
C ALA A 282 -2.99 1.70 -5.95
N CYS A 283 -2.11 1.55 -6.93
CA CYS A 283 -0.71 1.91 -6.82
C CYS A 283 -0.47 3.19 -7.61
N TYR A 284 0.11 4.18 -6.94
CA TYR A 284 0.46 5.46 -7.51
C TYR A 284 1.97 5.63 -7.56
N LYS A 285 2.47 6.33 -8.58
CA LYS A 285 3.87 6.69 -8.73
C LYS A 285 4.04 8.20 -8.68
N ARG A 286 5.02 8.66 -7.89
CA ARG A 286 5.37 10.08 -7.76
C ARG A 286 5.80 10.63 -9.12
N VAL A 287 5.29 11.81 -9.49
CA VAL A 287 5.57 12.53 -10.74
C VAL A 287 6.16 13.91 -10.48
#